data_AF-Q54BN6-F1
#
_entry.id   AF-Q54BN6-F1
#
_cell.length_a   1.000
_cell.length_b   1.000
_cell.length_c   1.000
_cell.angle_alpha   90.00
_cell.angle_beta   90.00
_cell.angle_gamma   90.00
#
_symmetry.space_group_name_H-M   'P 1'
#
loop_
_entity.id
_entity.type
_entity.pdbx_description
1 polymer ?
#
loop_
_entity_poly.entity_id
_entity_poly.type
_entity_poly.pdbx_seq_one_letter_code
_entity_poly.pdbx_strand_id
1 'polypeptide(L)' 'MCKLLNLLGLVVVFLLCVFTGSNAEGMGSCSSWHVARSGYTCWDMASTCGVSLQQFMATNGLSSNDCNYIQIGRKYCCN' A
#
# COMPACT_ATOMS: atom_id res chain seq x y z
N MET A 1 -30.28 -31.08 30.76
CA MET A 1 -30.42 -29.66 30.35
C MET A 1 -29.29 -28.91 31.03
N CYS A 2 -28.50 -28.04 30.41
CA CYS A 2 -28.90 -26.96 29.53
C CYS A 2 -27.80 -26.67 28.49
N LYS A 3 -28.24 -26.39 27.26
CA LYS A 3 -27.48 -25.80 26.15
C LYS A 3 -26.92 -24.42 26.54
N LEU A 4 -25.86 -24.37 27.35
CA LEU A 4 -25.22 -23.09 27.74
C LEU A 4 -23.78 -22.92 27.22
N LEU A 5 -23.20 -23.94 26.58
CA LEU A 5 -21.81 -23.86 26.12
C LEU A 5 -21.62 -23.10 24.80
N ASN A 6 -22.68 -22.76 24.06
CA ASN A 6 -22.54 -22.19 22.71
C ASN A 6 -22.56 -20.65 22.65
N LEU A 7 -22.66 -19.96 23.78
CA LEU A 7 -22.63 -18.48 23.80
C LEU A 7 -21.21 -17.93 23.99
N LEU A 8 -20.34 -18.66 24.70
CA LEU A 8 -18.95 -18.24 24.95
C LEU A 8 -18.12 -18.20 23.65
N GLY A 9 -18.37 -19.12 22.72
CA GLY A 9 -17.66 -19.16 21.44
C GLY A 9 -17.88 -17.92 20.57
N LEU A 10 -19.07 -17.31 20.65
CA LEU A 10 -19.42 -16.15 19.83
C LEU A 10 -18.72 -14.87 20.31
N VAL A 11 -18.51 -14.74 21.64
CA VAL A 11 -17.78 -13.61 22.23
C VAL A 11 -16.29 -13.65 21.88
N VAL A 12 -15.69 -14.85 21.82
CA VAL A 12 -14.27 -15.01 21.46
C VAL A 12 -14.00 -14.58 20.01
N VAL A 13 -14.88 -14.96 19.08
CA VAL A 13 -14.76 -14.55 17.66
C VAL A 13 -14.91 -13.04 17.51
N PHE A 14 -15.85 -12.43 18.23
CA PHE A 14 -16.07 -10.98 18.17
C PHE A 14 -14.86 -10.21 18.72
N LEU A 15 -14.25 -10.69 19.81
CA LEU A 15 -13.05 -10.09 20.39
C LEU A 15 -11.84 -10.19 19.44
N LEU A 16 -11.65 -11.31 18.74
CA LEU A 16 -10.52 -11.47 17.82
C LEU A 16 -10.59 -10.51 16.61
N CYS A 17 -11.78 -10.15 16.14
CA CYS A 17 -11.94 -9.21 15.02
C CYS A 17 -11.69 -7.74 15.41
N VAL A 18 -11.86 -7.36 16.69
CA VAL A 18 -11.64 -5.96 17.11
C VAL A 18 -10.16 -5.59 17.20
N PHE A 19 -9.27 -6.58 17.39
CA PHE A 19 -7.83 -6.33 17.47
C PHE A 19 -7.14 -6.18 16.11
N THR A 20 -7.79 -6.56 15.00
CA THR A 20 -7.24 -6.30 13.66
C THR A 20 -7.75 -4.97 13.12
N GLY A 21 -7.59 -3.91 13.92
CA GLY A 21 -7.68 -2.54 13.44
C GLY A 21 -6.52 -2.29 12.48
N SER A 22 -6.70 -2.65 11.22
CA SER A 22 -5.73 -2.35 10.17
C SER A 22 -5.85 -0.87 9.89
N ASN A 23 -5.01 -0.06 10.51
CA ASN A 23 -4.72 1.27 10.00
C ASN A 23 -4.13 1.03 8.60
N ALA A 24 -4.87 1.33 7.55
CA ALA A 24 -4.29 1.51 6.23
C ALA A 24 -3.41 2.76 6.32
N GLU A 25 -2.24 2.60 6.93
CA GLU A 25 -1.30 3.66 7.18
C GLU A 25 -0.71 4.12 5.86
N GLY A 26 -1.38 5.13 5.30
CA GLY A 26 -0.69 6.25 4.70
C GLY A 26 -0.06 5.99 3.35
N MET A 27 -0.77 5.35 2.42
CA MET A 27 -0.71 5.90 1.06
C MET A 27 -1.40 7.27 1.15
N GLY A 28 -0.63 8.32 1.47
CA GLY A 28 -1.12 9.70 1.47
C GLY A 28 -1.91 9.93 0.18
N SER A 29 -3.04 10.63 0.27
CA SER A 29 -3.93 10.81 -0.87
C SER A 29 -3.13 11.32 -2.06
N CYS A 30 -3.01 10.50 -3.09
CA CYS A 30 -2.21 10.84 -4.24
C CYS A 30 -2.86 11.98 -5.02
N SER A 31 -2.20 13.13 -5.12
CA SER A 31 -2.74 14.32 -5.79
C SER A 31 -2.33 14.43 -7.25
N SER A 32 -1.29 13.71 -7.67
CA SER A 32 -0.75 13.75 -9.04
C SER A 32 -0.24 12.38 -9.46
N TRP A 33 -0.37 12.06 -10.74
CA TRP A 33 -0.02 10.74 -11.28
C TRP A 33 0.84 10.86 -12.52
N HIS A 34 1.79 9.95 -12.68
CA HIS A 34 2.53 9.77 -13.92
C HIS A 34 2.49 8.31 -14.38
N VAL A 35 2.35 8.10 -15.69
CA VAL A 35 2.32 6.76 -16.30
C VAL A 35 3.73 6.38 -16.71
N ALA A 36 4.21 5.24 -16.23
CA ALA A 36 5.52 4.74 -16.64
C ALA A 36 5.53 4.35 -18.13
N ARG A 37 6.56 4.78 -18.85
CA ARG A 37 6.76 4.50 -20.26
C ARG A 37 7.94 3.55 -20.44
N SER A 38 8.07 2.98 -21.65
CA SER A 38 9.22 2.14 -21.97
C SER A 38 10.53 2.88 -21.73
N GLY A 39 11.49 2.20 -21.09
CA GLY A 39 12.81 2.73 -20.75
C GLY A 39 12.87 3.51 -19.43
N TYR A 40 11.76 3.71 -18.72
CA TYR A 40 11.80 4.37 -17.42
C TYR A 40 12.39 3.43 -16.36
N THR A 41 13.14 4.02 -15.43
CA THR A 41 13.49 3.45 -14.14
C THR A 41 12.71 4.16 -13.02
N CYS A 42 12.80 3.67 -11.78
CA CYS A 42 12.32 4.47 -10.64
C CYS A 42 12.99 5.84 -10.55
N TRP A 43 14.25 5.96 -10.95
CA TRP A 43 14.97 7.23 -10.93
C TRP A 43 14.39 8.20 -11.95
N ASP A 44 14.11 7.73 -13.17
CA ASP A 44 13.47 8.54 -14.22
C ASP A 44 12.05 8.97 -13.80
N MET A 45 11.29 8.07 -13.17
CA MET A 45 9.97 8.42 -12.62
C MET A 45 10.06 9.48 -11.53
N ALA A 46 10.94 9.28 -10.53
CA ALA A 46 11.10 10.22 -9.43
C ALA A 46 11.53 11.60 -9.95
N SER A 47 12.49 11.63 -10.88
CA SER A 47 12.91 12.86 -11.55
C SER A 47 11.76 13.51 -12.34
N THR A 48 10.93 12.73 -13.02
CA THR A 48 9.76 13.25 -13.76
C THR A 48 8.69 13.81 -12.82
N CYS A 49 8.48 13.17 -11.68
CA CYS A 49 7.59 13.64 -10.62
C CYS A 49 8.16 14.85 -9.86
N GLY A 50 9.46 15.13 -9.96
CA GLY A 50 10.13 16.18 -9.19
C GLY A 50 10.31 15.85 -7.70
N VAL A 51 10.36 14.56 -7.34
CA VAL A 51 10.55 14.08 -5.96
C VAL A 51 11.83 13.26 -5.85
N SER A 52 12.31 13.02 -4.63
CA SER A 52 13.44 12.11 -4.42
C SER A 52 13.05 10.67 -4.72
N LEU A 53 14.03 9.83 -5.10
CA LEU A 53 13.81 8.39 -5.32
C LEU A 53 13.18 7.73 -4.09
N GLN A 54 13.68 8.03 -2.89
CA GLN A 54 13.18 7.46 -1.64
C GLN A 54 11.72 7.89 -1.36
N GLN A 55 11.38 9.15 -1.61
CA GLN A 55 10.01 9.65 -1.48
C GLN A 55 9.09 8.94 -2.48
N PHE A 56 9.49 8.87 -3.76
CA PHE A 56 8.73 8.18 -4.79
C PHE A 56 8.46 6.72 -4.42
N MET A 57 9.48 6.01 -3.92
CA MET A 57 9.38 4.63 -3.47
C MET A 57 8.42 4.49 -2.29
N ALA A 58 8.56 5.32 -1.26
CA ALA A 58 7.69 5.29 -0.09
C ALA A 58 6.22 5.55 -0.45
N THR A 59 5.94 6.61 -1.23
CA THR A 59 4.58 6.97 -1.64
C THR A 59 3.91 5.85 -2.46
N ASN A 60 4.67 5.09 -3.24
CA ASN A 60 4.16 4.03 -4.10
C ASN A 60 4.31 2.62 -3.50
N GLY A 61 4.77 2.49 -2.25
CA GLY A 61 4.98 1.20 -1.60
C GLY A 61 5.99 0.30 -2.33
N LEU A 62 7.02 0.90 -2.94
CA LEU A 62 8.02 0.18 -3.71
C LEU A 62 9.24 -0.15 -2.84
N SER A 63 9.65 -1.40 -2.87
CA SER A 63 10.96 -1.83 -2.39
C SER A 63 12.05 -1.52 -3.43
N SER A 64 13.32 -1.59 -3.01
CA SER A 64 14.45 -1.47 -3.94
C SER A 64 14.41 -2.53 -5.06
N ASN A 65 13.84 -3.71 -4.79
CA ASN A 65 13.69 -4.75 -5.81
C ASN A 65 12.59 -4.41 -6.82
N ASP A 66 11.48 -3.80 -6.39
CA ASP A 66 10.40 -3.37 -7.29
C ASP A 66 10.87 -2.30 -8.26
N CYS A 67 11.85 -1.49 -7.86
CA CYS A 67 12.45 -0.48 -8.74
C CYS A 67 13.25 -1.03 -9.91
N ASN A 68 13.62 -2.31 -9.88
CA ASN A 68 14.20 -3.00 -11.04
C ASN A 68 13.14 -3.36 -12.10
N TYR A 69 11.86 -3.34 -11.72
CA TYR A 69 10.75 -3.83 -12.55
C TYR A 69 9.61 -2.83 -12.59
N ILE A 70 9.86 -1.66 -13.19
CA ILE A 70 8.78 -0.71 -13.40
C ILE A 70 7.75 -1.28 -14.37
N GLN A 71 6.48 -1.27 -13.95
CA GLN A 71 5.38 -1.70 -14.79
C GLN A 71 5.02 -0.63 -15.80
N ILE A 72 5.33 -0.86 -17.08
CA ILE A 72 4.95 0.03 -18.19
C ILE A 72 3.43 0.13 -18.25
N GLY A 73 2.91 1.36 -18.39
CA GLY A 73 1.47 1.63 -18.40
C GLY A 73 0.83 1.76 -17.00
N ARG A 74 1.53 1.39 -15.92
CA ARG A 74 1.05 1.63 -14.55
C ARG A 74 1.17 3.12 -14.21
N LYS A 75 0.16 3.64 -13.51
CA LYS A 75 0.17 4.97 -12.90
C LYS A 75 0.88 4.90 -11.54
N TYR A 76 1.79 5.82 -11.29
CA TYR A 76 2.47 6.02 -10.03
C TYR A 76 2.17 7.41 -9.49
N CYS A 77 2.14 7.52 -8.17
CA CYS A 77 1.94 8.78 -7.49
C CYS A 77 3.18 9.67 -7.54
N CYS A 78 2.98 10.98 -7.73
CA CYS A 78 4.03 11.99 -7.91
C CYS A 78 3.92 13.16 -6.92
N ASN A 79 3.76 12.89 -5.62
CA ASN A 79 3.72 13.92 -4.59
C ASN A 79 4.55 13.57 -3.34
#